data_AF-A0A965K442-F1
#
_entry.id   AF-A0A965K442-F1
#
_cell.length_a   1.000
_cell.length_b   1.000
_cell.length_c   1.000
_cell.angle_alpha   90.00
_cell.angle_beta   90.00
_cell.angle_gamma   90.00
#
_symmetry.space_group_name_H-M   'P 1'
#
loop_
_entity.id
_entity.type
_entity.pdbx_description
1 polymer ?
#
loop_
_entity_poly.entity_id
_entity_poly.type
_entity_poly.pdbx_seq_one_letter_code
_entity_poly.pdbx_strand_id
1 'polypeptide(L)'
;MMPAILRWHGPVVVTSVKHDVFEVTGPWRSLVGTTRVIDPASDTGMTWDPLEGVTSLRSGLALARDLVLTGKDRSSAESEFWNALAVKSLGAIMAAVVRREGTIFDVRSLIEARRFASLRDDDLESDVDAMLATLELMEPRTQDAVCATMEAMLLPWQISQPLARVRDVLDGENTLYLCAPRTDHRHYEGLFRGTLRTVLDEQERRATAGRAPRLLLVLDEAASIAPLEDLDQIAATVSGLNVTLVTVFQDFAQVRARWADKAATVVNNHTTRIVFGHV
;
A
#
# COMPACT_ATOMS: atom_id res chain seq x y z
N MET A 1 -18.65 -13.71 -1.27
CA MET A 1 -17.33 -13.61 -0.63
C MET A 1 -17.27 -14.19 0.78
N MET A 2 -18.14 -13.80 1.74
CA MET A 2 -18.02 -14.22 3.15
C MET A 2 -17.93 -15.74 3.41
N PRO A 3 -18.74 -16.61 2.76
CA PRO A 3 -18.59 -18.06 2.94
C PRO A 3 -17.23 -18.60 2.49
N ALA A 4 -16.59 -17.97 1.49
CA ALA A 4 -15.26 -18.35 1.05
C ALA A 4 -14.23 -17.99 2.12
N ILE A 5 -14.33 -16.80 2.73
CA ILE A 5 -13.45 -16.35 3.83
C ILE A 5 -13.55 -17.30 5.02
N LEU A 6 -14.76 -17.65 5.46
CA LEU A 6 -14.98 -18.50 6.64
C LEU A 6 -14.47 -19.94 6.47
N ARG A 7 -14.44 -20.45 5.23
CA ARG A 7 -14.01 -21.82 4.90
C ARG A 7 -12.56 -21.92 4.44
N TRP A 8 -11.88 -20.79 4.24
CA TRP A 8 -10.52 -20.78 3.74
C TRP A 8 -9.53 -21.23 4.82
N HIS A 9 -8.72 -22.23 4.49
CA HIS A 9 -7.64 -22.72 5.33
C HIS A 9 -6.33 -22.19 4.76
N GLY A 10 -5.79 -21.14 5.39
CA GLY A 10 -4.67 -20.36 4.88
C GLY A 10 -4.86 -18.85 5.09
N PRO A 11 -3.92 -18.04 4.58
CA PRO A 11 -3.96 -16.60 4.72
C PRO A 11 -5.06 -15.97 3.87
N VAL A 12 -5.65 -14.89 4.38
CA VAL A 12 -6.72 -14.15 3.72
C VAL A 12 -6.43 -12.64 3.76
N VAL A 13 -6.56 -11.96 2.63
CA VAL A 13 -6.57 -10.49 2.57
C VAL A 13 -7.91 -10.04 2.01
N VAL A 14 -8.53 -9.06 2.65
CA VAL A 14 -9.86 -8.55 2.28
C VAL A 14 -9.80 -7.03 2.22
N THR A 15 -10.15 -6.42 1.08
CA THR A 15 -10.62 -5.03 1.07
C THR A 15 -12.11 -5.02 1.38
N SER A 16 -12.59 -4.08 2.17
CA SER A 16 -14.02 -3.96 2.51
C SER A 16 -14.40 -2.50 2.72
N VAL A 17 -15.57 -2.14 2.17
CA VAL A 17 -16.19 -0.84 2.42
C VAL A 17 -16.94 -0.94 3.74
N LYS A 18 -16.47 -0.20 4.76
CA LYS A 18 -16.88 -0.35 6.18
C LYS A 18 -16.24 -1.57 6.85
N HIS A 19 -16.73 -1.86 8.06
CA HIS A 19 -16.30 -2.99 8.88
C HIS A 19 -17.22 -4.22 8.73
N ASP A 20 -18.15 -4.24 7.77
CA ASP A 20 -19.19 -5.27 7.69
C ASP A 20 -18.62 -6.69 7.46
N VAL A 21 -17.67 -6.84 6.53
CA VAL A 21 -17.02 -8.14 6.29
C VAL A 21 -16.21 -8.57 7.52
N PHE A 22 -15.57 -7.61 8.21
CA PHE A 22 -14.84 -7.87 9.45
C PHE A 22 -15.78 -8.28 10.59
N GLU A 23 -16.89 -7.57 10.79
CA GLU A 23 -17.88 -7.88 11.83
C GLU A 23 -18.43 -9.31 11.69
N VAL A 24 -18.64 -9.77 10.46
CA VAL A 24 -19.16 -11.12 10.20
C VAL A 24 -18.07 -12.19 10.27
N THR A 25 -16.87 -11.93 9.74
CA THR A 25 -15.85 -12.97 9.54
C THR A 25 -14.69 -12.92 10.53
N GLY A 26 -14.37 -11.74 11.06
CA GLY A 26 -13.26 -11.47 11.97
C GLY A 26 -13.30 -12.31 13.25
N PRO A 27 -14.43 -12.39 13.99
CA PRO A 27 -14.52 -13.21 15.19
C PRO A 27 -14.16 -14.66 14.94
N TRP A 28 -14.67 -15.27 13.86
CA TRP A 28 -14.32 -16.63 13.49
C TRP A 28 -12.86 -16.78 13.08
N ARG A 29 -12.36 -15.87 12.23
CA ARG A 29 -10.96 -15.90 11.77
C ARG A 29 -9.96 -15.72 12.92
N SER A 30 -10.33 -14.97 13.96
CA SER A 30 -9.52 -14.78 15.16
C SER A 30 -9.34 -16.06 16.01
N LEU A 31 -10.22 -17.06 15.84
CA LEU A 31 -10.09 -18.36 16.51
C LEU A 31 -9.05 -19.26 15.84
N VAL A 32 -8.75 -19.04 14.55
CA VAL A 32 -7.85 -19.90 13.77
C VAL A 32 -6.49 -19.24 13.50
N GLY A 33 -6.43 -17.92 13.45
CA GLY A 33 -5.20 -17.17 13.24
C GLY A 33 -5.31 -15.72 13.69
N THR A 34 -4.23 -14.96 13.48
CA THR A 34 -4.21 -13.55 13.86
C THR A 34 -5.05 -12.73 12.87
N THR A 35 -5.90 -11.84 13.37
CA THR A 35 -6.62 -10.87 12.56
C THR A 35 -6.04 -9.48 12.76
N ARG A 36 -5.81 -8.75 11.67
CA ARG A 36 -5.37 -7.34 11.70
C ARG A 36 -6.33 -6.52 10.85
N VAL A 37 -6.69 -5.33 11.32
CA VAL A 37 -7.58 -4.40 10.64
C VAL A 37 -6.82 -3.10 10.43
N ILE A 38 -6.50 -2.80 9.17
CA ILE A 38 -6.00 -1.50 8.76
C ILE A 38 -7.22 -0.62 8.50
N ASP A 39 -7.38 0.41 9.33
CA ASP A 39 -8.43 1.40 9.24
C ASP A 39 -7.86 2.77 9.63
N PRO A 40 -7.14 3.43 8.72
CA PRO A 40 -6.43 4.68 9.03
C PRO A 40 -7.39 5.84 9.30
N ALA A 41 -8.67 5.71 8.93
CA ALA A 41 -9.69 6.72 9.22
C ALA A 41 -10.22 6.66 10.66
N SER A 42 -9.93 5.58 11.39
CA SER A 42 -10.35 5.39 12.78
C SER A 42 -9.24 5.77 13.74
N ASP A 43 -9.55 6.58 14.76
CA ASP A 43 -8.58 6.98 15.80
C ASP A 43 -8.01 5.76 16.58
N THR A 44 -8.76 4.66 16.61
CA THR A 44 -8.34 3.40 17.25
C THR A 44 -7.89 2.34 16.25
N GLY A 45 -7.91 2.64 14.96
CA GLY A 45 -7.53 1.73 13.88
C GLY A 45 -6.02 1.58 13.75
N MET A 46 -5.59 0.46 13.16
CA MET A 46 -4.19 0.29 12.77
C MET A 46 -3.93 0.94 11.41
N THR A 47 -2.67 1.28 11.15
CA THR A 47 -2.18 1.61 9.81
C THR A 47 -1.05 0.67 9.40
N TRP A 48 -0.55 0.81 8.18
CA TRP A 48 0.57 -0.01 7.65
C TRP A 48 1.87 0.78 7.72
N ASP A 49 2.99 0.11 7.99
CA ASP A 49 4.31 0.71 7.81
C ASP A 49 4.87 0.40 6.41
N PRO A 50 4.90 1.37 5.47
CA PRO A 50 5.46 1.17 4.15
C PRO A 50 6.96 0.84 4.15
N LEU A 51 7.66 1.12 5.25
CA LEU A 51 9.08 0.79 5.38
C LEU A 51 9.35 -0.71 5.47
N GLU A 52 8.34 -1.56 5.69
CA GLU A 52 8.48 -3.02 5.62
C GLU A 52 9.07 -3.48 4.27
N GLY A 53 8.82 -2.72 3.20
CA GLY A 53 9.36 -2.90 1.85
C GLY A 53 10.82 -2.48 1.65
N VAL A 54 11.36 -1.66 2.54
CA VAL A 54 12.60 -0.91 2.30
C VAL A 54 13.77 -1.64 2.94
N THR A 55 14.79 -1.96 2.14
CA THR A 55 16.03 -2.64 2.58
C THR A 55 17.30 -1.96 2.05
N SER A 56 17.13 -0.98 1.17
CA SER A 56 18.21 -0.25 0.49
C SER A 56 17.70 1.10 -0.01
N LEU A 57 18.61 2.00 -0.39
CA LEU A 57 18.26 3.25 -1.07
C LEU A 57 17.43 3.01 -2.33
N ARG A 58 17.72 1.95 -3.11
CA ARG A 58 16.96 1.61 -4.31
C ARG A 58 15.49 1.35 -3.99
N SER A 59 15.21 0.52 -2.98
CA SER A 59 13.85 0.23 -2.53
C SER A 59 13.17 1.45 -1.90
N GLY A 60 13.91 2.30 -1.17
CA GLY A 60 13.38 3.55 -0.61
C GLY A 60 12.97 4.54 -1.71
N LEU A 61 13.79 4.71 -2.75
CA LEU A 61 13.45 5.52 -3.92
C LEU A 61 12.27 4.97 -4.71
N ALA A 62 12.14 3.64 -4.81
CA ALA A 62 10.99 3.02 -5.46
C ALA A 62 9.69 3.32 -4.70
N LEU A 63 9.69 3.08 -3.38
CA LEU A 63 8.55 3.42 -2.52
C LEU A 63 8.21 4.91 -2.60
N ALA A 64 9.20 5.81 -2.53
CA ALA A 64 8.96 7.25 -2.63
C ALA A 64 8.33 7.66 -3.97
N ARG A 65 8.68 6.99 -5.09
CA ARG A 65 8.02 7.22 -6.38
C ARG A 65 6.57 6.77 -6.38
N ASP A 66 6.28 5.64 -5.75
CA ASP A 66 4.91 5.10 -5.67
C ASP A 66 3.98 5.98 -4.83
N LEU A 67 4.53 6.79 -3.92
CA LEU A 67 3.79 7.76 -3.11
C LEU A 67 3.56 9.11 -3.81
N VAL A 68 4.12 9.33 -5.00
CA VAL A 68 3.90 10.57 -5.75
C VAL A 68 2.42 10.69 -6.11
N LEU A 69 1.79 11.75 -5.61
CA LEU A 69 0.39 12.06 -5.93
C LEU A 69 0.31 12.54 -7.39
N THR A 70 -0.26 11.70 -8.25
CA THR A 70 -0.57 12.09 -9.65
C THR A 70 -1.99 12.65 -9.71
N GLY A 71 -2.10 13.97 -9.73
CA GLY A 71 -3.36 14.64 -10.03
C GLY A 71 -3.83 14.33 -11.45
N LYS A 72 -5.15 14.34 -11.70
CA LYS A 72 -5.73 14.19 -13.04
C LYS A 72 -5.47 15.39 -13.96
N ASP A 73 -5.06 16.53 -13.39
CA ASP A 73 -4.64 17.69 -14.15
C ASP A 73 -3.19 17.50 -14.61
N ARG A 74 -2.95 17.75 -15.90
CA ARG A 74 -1.64 17.60 -16.56
C ARG A 74 -0.53 18.09 -15.63
N SER A 75 0.38 17.19 -15.24
CA SER A 75 1.53 17.54 -14.42
C SER A 75 2.26 18.71 -15.06
N SER A 76 2.38 19.81 -14.33
CA SER A 76 3.21 20.93 -14.78
C SER A 76 4.68 20.52 -14.66
N ALA A 77 5.56 21.08 -15.49
CA ALA A 77 7.01 20.85 -15.37
C ALA A 77 7.54 21.23 -13.99
N GLU A 78 6.91 22.22 -13.35
CA GLU A 78 7.20 22.63 -11.98
C GLU A 78 6.82 21.53 -10.97
N SER A 79 5.61 20.94 -11.10
CA SER A 79 5.19 19.82 -10.26
C SER A 79 6.11 18.60 -10.41
N GLU A 80 6.54 18.29 -11.64
CA GLU A 80 7.48 17.19 -11.90
C GLU A 80 8.86 17.44 -11.27
N PHE A 81 9.34 18.68 -11.32
CA PHE A 81 10.58 19.09 -10.68
C PHE A 81 10.52 18.89 -9.16
N TRP A 82 9.45 19.36 -8.50
CA TRP A 82 9.28 19.20 -7.06
C TRP A 82 9.12 17.73 -6.67
N ASN A 83 8.35 16.95 -7.43
CA ASN A 83 8.19 15.53 -7.22
C ASN A 83 9.54 14.77 -7.33
N ALA A 84 10.38 15.13 -8.30
CA ALA A 84 11.69 14.50 -8.47
C ALA A 84 12.63 14.75 -7.27
N LEU A 85 12.65 15.97 -6.74
CA LEU A 85 13.43 16.31 -5.54
C LEU A 85 12.87 15.64 -4.29
N ALA A 86 11.54 15.62 -4.13
CA ALA A 86 10.86 14.95 -3.02
C ALA A 86 11.13 13.44 -3.03
N VAL A 87 11.06 12.78 -4.18
CA VAL A 87 11.38 11.34 -4.32
C VAL A 87 12.82 11.05 -3.88
N LYS A 88 13.79 11.84 -4.35
CA LYS A 88 15.21 11.68 -4.00
C LYS A 88 15.41 11.81 -2.50
N SER A 89 14.82 12.85 -1.92
CA SER A 89 14.94 13.21 -0.50
C SER A 89 14.25 12.18 0.40
N LEU A 90 12.98 11.88 0.12
CA LEU A 90 12.17 10.94 0.88
C LEU A 90 12.75 9.53 0.83
N GLY A 91 13.19 9.07 -0.35
CA GLY A 91 13.80 7.75 -0.49
C GLY A 91 15.10 7.60 0.33
N ALA A 92 15.91 8.65 0.42
CA ALA A 92 17.11 8.67 1.26
C ALA A 92 16.75 8.68 2.77
N ILE A 93 15.78 9.50 3.18
CA ILE A 93 15.29 9.52 4.57
C ILE A 93 14.76 8.14 4.98
N MET A 94 13.89 7.53 4.16
CA MET A 94 13.34 6.20 4.42
C MET A 94 14.44 5.14 4.56
N ALA A 95 15.44 5.15 3.66
CA ALA A 95 16.55 4.22 3.73
C ALA A 95 17.41 4.41 4.99
N ALA A 96 17.62 5.66 5.43
CA ALA A 96 18.37 5.97 6.65
C ALA A 96 17.59 5.62 7.93
N VAL A 97 16.27 5.83 7.95
CA VAL A 97 15.38 5.52 9.07
C VAL A 97 15.29 4.01 9.29
N VAL A 98 15.14 3.21 8.22
CA VAL A 98 15.09 1.74 8.34
C VAL A 98 16.36 1.16 8.98
N ARG A 99 17.55 1.68 8.64
CA ARG A 99 18.81 1.22 9.26
C ARG A 99 18.87 1.48 10.76
N ARG A 100 18.08 2.43 11.24
CA ARG A 100 17.94 2.79 12.66
C ARG A 100 16.71 2.14 13.30
N GLU A 101 16.11 1.15 12.64
CA GLU A 101 14.91 0.44 13.10
C GLU A 101 13.70 1.36 13.35
N GLY A 102 13.67 2.51 12.67
CA GLY A 102 12.55 3.45 12.74
C GLY A 102 11.43 3.12 11.78
N THR A 103 10.36 3.90 11.89
CA THR A 103 9.07 3.70 11.22
C THR A 103 8.72 4.87 10.30
N ILE A 104 7.63 4.74 9.54
CA ILE A 104 7.07 5.86 8.76
C ILE A 104 6.76 7.11 9.61
N PHE A 105 6.48 6.96 10.90
CA PHE A 105 6.26 8.11 11.79
C PHE A 105 7.55 8.82 12.18
N ASP A 106 8.68 8.12 12.22
CA ASP A 106 9.99 8.75 12.39
C ASP A 106 10.35 9.54 11.14
N VAL A 107 10.10 8.97 9.94
CA VAL A 107 10.22 9.69 8.66
C VAL A 107 9.41 10.98 8.68
N ARG A 108 8.12 10.91 9.04
CA ARG A 108 7.24 12.09 9.17
C ARG A 108 7.82 13.11 10.14
N SER A 109 8.19 12.68 11.35
CA SER A 109 8.69 13.56 12.41
C SER A 109 10.00 14.27 12.01
N LEU A 110 10.87 13.60 11.25
CA LEU A 110 12.13 14.17 10.76
C LEU A 110 11.90 15.24 9.68
N ILE A 111 10.90 15.04 8.81
CA ILE A 111 10.50 16.00 7.78
C ILE A 111 9.85 17.23 8.43
N GLU A 112 8.93 17.04 9.37
CA GLU A 112 8.29 18.14 10.09
C GLU A 112 9.30 18.99 10.86
N ALA A 113 10.27 18.34 11.52
CA ALA A 113 11.28 19.02 12.33
C ALA A 113 12.48 19.55 11.52
N ARG A 114 12.60 19.21 10.23
CA ARG A 114 13.77 19.49 9.37
C ARG A 114 15.10 19.01 9.97
N ARG A 115 15.08 17.82 10.59
CA ARG A 115 16.21 17.23 11.31
C ARG A 115 16.93 16.15 10.51
N PHE A 116 17.34 16.47 9.28
CA PHE A 116 17.98 15.48 8.39
C PHE A 116 19.41 15.11 8.83
N ALA A 117 20.13 16.04 9.48
CA ALA A 117 21.52 15.82 9.89
C ALA A 117 21.69 14.66 10.88
N SER A 118 20.68 14.37 11.70
CA SER A 118 20.72 13.22 12.62
C SER A 118 20.66 11.84 11.94
N LEU A 119 20.36 11.80 10.63
CA LEU A 119 20.31 10.57 9.84
C LEU A 119 21.63 10.25 9.13
N ARG A 120 22.60 11.16 9.15
CA ARG A 120 23.88 10.97 8.48
C ARG A 120 24.78 10.09 9.34
N ASP A 121 25.44 9.15 8.69
CA ASP A 121 26.49 8.32 9.29
C ASP A 121 27.88 8.93 9.01
N ASP A 122 27.92 10.04 8.26
CA ASP A 122 29.10 10.75 7.77
C ASP A 122 30.05 9.86 6.94
N ASP A 123 29.44 8.92 6.22
CA ASP A 123 30.11 8.09 5.23
C ASP A 123 30.13 8.78 3.87
N LEU A 124 31.31 9.19 3.40
CA LEU A 124 31.49 9.89 2.13
C LEU A 124 31.21 9.02 0.90
N GLU A 125 31.20 7.69 1.04
CA GLU A 125 30.86 6.75 -0.04
C GLU A 125 29.35 6.41 -0.05
N SER A 126 28.59 6.84 0.97
CA SER A 126 27.16 6.57 1.08
C SER A 126 26.35 7.49 0.17
N ASP A 127 25.70 6.90 -0.84
CA ASP A 127 24.71 7.60 -1.67
C ASP A 127 23.58 8.21 -0.81
N VAL A 128 23.22 7.56 0.30
CA VAL A 128 22.19 8.09 1.22
C VAL A 128 22.67 9.38 1.88
N ASP A 129 23.91 9.40 2.37
CA ASP A 129 24.47 10.56 3.04
C ASP A 129 24.65 11.72 2.06
N ALA A 130 25.07 11.43 0.81
CA ALA A 130 25.15 12.42 -0.26
C ALA A 130 23.78 13.05 -0.58
N MET A 131 22.70 12.25 -0.61
CA MET A 131 21.35 12.75 -0.83
C MET A 131 20.83 13.58 0.35
N LEU A 132 21.08 13.15 1.59
CA LEU A 132 20.70 13.89 2.80
C LEU A 132 21.46 15.22 2.90
N ALA A 133 22.77 15.22 2.64
CA ALA A 133 23.58 16.43 2.58
C ALA A 133 23.08 17.40 1.48
N THR A 134 22.66 16.87 0.33
CA THR A 134 22.07 17.71 -0.74
C THR A 134 20.81 18.42 -0.22
N LEU A 135 19.93 17.72 0.49
CA LEU A 135 18.69 18.29 1.05
C LEU A 135 18.98 19.37 2.10
N GLU A 136 19.99 19.15 2.95
CA GLU A 136 20.42 20.11 3.99
C GLU A 136 20.98 21.40 3.40
N LEU A 137 21.74 21.30 2.31
CA LEU A 137 22.43 22.43 1.68
C LEU A 137 21.52 23.22 0.72
N MET A 138 20.28 22.80 0.51
CA MET A 138 19.32 23.56 -0.30
C MET A 138 19.05 24.94 0.31
N GLU A 139 18.75 25.93 -0.55
CA GLU A 139 18.22 27.21 -0.07
C GLU A 139 16.94 26.97 0.77
N PRO A 140 16.73 27.70 1.89
CA PRO A 140 15.60 27.47 2.78
C PRO A 140 14.23 27.36 2.10
N ARG A 141 13.95 28.25 1.12
CA ARG A 141 12.68 28.22 0.37
C ARG A 141 12.51 26.95 -0.47
N THR A 142 13.59 26.48 -1.08
CA THR A 142 13.61 25.25 -1.87
C THR A 142 13.42 24.05 -0.97
N GLN A 143 14.11 24.01 0.18
CA GLN A 143 13.94 22.96 1.18
C GLN A 143 12.50 22.89 1.70
N ASP A 144 11.88 24.05 1.96
CA ASP A 144 10.47 24.15 2.37
C ASP A 144 9.51 23.59 1.33
N ALA A 145 9.70 23.92 0.04
CA ALA A 145 8.87 23.38 -1.03
C ALA A 145 9.03 21.85 -1.19
N VAL A 146 10.26 21.34 -1.10
CA VAL A 146 10.52 19.89 -1.16
C VAL A 146 9.87 19.16 0.01
N CYS A 147 9.99 19.69 1.22
CA CYS A 147 9.39 19.07 2.40
C CYS A 147 7.87 19.15 2.40
N ALA A 148 7.26 20.26 1.98
CA ALA A 148 5.81 20.34 1.80
C ALA A 148 5.30 19.28 0.81
N THR A 149 6.08 19.00 -0.24
CA THR A 149 5.78 17.94 -1.20
C THR A 149 5.88 16.54 -0.55
N MET A 150 6.91 16.29 0.27
CA MET A 150 7.02 15.03 1.02
C MET A 150 5.91 14.86 2.07
N GLU A 151 5.52 15.94 2.77
CA GLU A 151 4.40 15.94 3.72
C GLU A 151 3.07 15.60 3.02
N ALA A 152 2.87 16.08 1.79
CA ALA A 152 1.72 15.70 0.96
C ALA A 152 1.74 14.20 0.61
N MET A 153 2.91 13.64 0.27
CA MET A 153 3.07 12.20 0.01
C MET A 153 2.79 11.34 1.26
N LEU A 154 3.04 11.88 2.45
CA LEU A 154 2.85 11.21 3.74
C LEU A 154 1.48 11.48 4.38
N LEU A 155 0.55 12.13 3.66
CA LEU A 155 -0.83 12.40 4.14
C LEU A 155 -1.51 11.18 4.80
N PRO A 156 -1.39 9.94 4.29
CA PRO A 156 -2.01 8.77 4.92
C PRO A 156 -1.46 8.41 6.32
N TRP A 157 -0.30 8.96 6.69
CA TRP A 157 0.40 8.68 7.97
C TRP A 157 0.52 9.91 8.87
N GLN A 158 -0.31 10.94 8.63
CA GLN A 158 -0.27 12.17 9.45
C GLN A 158 -0.68 11.95 10.90
N ILE A 159 -1.51 10.93 11.16
CA ILE A 159 -1.92 10.53 12.51
C ILE A 159 -1.12 9.29 12.92
N SER A 160 -0.46 9.37 14.06
CA SER A 160 0.24 8.21 14.63
C SER A 160 -0.76 7.16 15.12
N GLN A 161 -0.64 5.94 14.61
CA GLN A 161 -1.52 4.80 14.87
C GLN A 161 -0.67 3.54 15.05
N PRO A 162 -1.18 2.48 15.70
CA PRO A 162 -0.49 1.19 15.76
C PRO A 162 -0.18 0.66 14.35
N LEU A 163 1.05 0.19 14.13
CA LEU A 163 1.50 -0.31 12.83
C LEU A 163 1.24 -1.82 12.70
N ALA A 164 0.59 -2.21 11.61
CA ALA A 164 0.45 -3.59 11.17
C ALA A 164 1.60 -3.93 10.20
N ARG A 165 2.32 -5.02 10.48
CA ARG A 165 3.17 -5.66 9.44
C ARG A 165 2.29 -6.49 8.53
N VAL A 166 2.26 -6.19 7.26
CA VAL A 166 1.26 -6.80 6.36
C VAL A 166 1.74 -8.14 5.83
N ARG A 167 3.06 -8.38 5.75
CA ARG A 167 3.61 -9.67 5.28
C ARG A 167 3.35 -10.82 6.25
N ASP A 168 3.23 -10.54 7.54
CA ASP A 168 2.88 -11.52 8.57
C ASP A 168 1.54 -12.20 8.26
N VAL A 169 0.68 -11.61 7.40
CA VAL A 169 -0.57 -12.25 6.96
C VAL A 169 -0.30 -13.62 6.34
N LEU A 170 0.87 -13.81 5.72
CA LEU A 170 1.24 -15.06 5.04
C LEU A 170 1.80 -16.15 5.98
N ASP A 171 1.92 -15.85 7.28
CA ASP A 171 2.49 -16.74 8.29
C ASP A 171 1.42 -17.53 9.06
N GLY A 172 0.61 -18.30 8.31
CA GLY A 172 -0.43 -19.17 8.85
C GLY A 172 -1.83 -18.83 8.34
N GLU A 173 -2.84 -19.06 9.17
CA GLU A 173 -4.25 -18.76 8.85
C GLU A 173 -4.64 -17.33 9.26
N ASN A 174 -3.73 -16.38 9.05
CA ASN A 174 -3.94 -14.99 9.43
C ASN A 174 -4.88 -14.28 8.45
N THR A 175 -5.45 -13.17 8.88
CA THR A 175 -6.35 -12.36 8.05
C THR A 175 -6.03 -10.88 8.17
N LEU A 176 -5.87 -10.22 7.03
CA LEU A 176 -5.70 -8.79 6.94
C LEU A 176 -6.95 -8.16 6.31
N TYR A 177 -7.61 -7.29 7.07
CA TYR A 177 -8.73 -6.48 6.60
C TYR A 177 -8.24 -5.06 6.30
N LEU A 178 -8.55 -4.57 5.11
CA LEU A 178 -8.33 -3.19 4.68
C LEU A 178 -9.69 -2.50 4.63
N CYS A 179 -9.97 -1.71 5.66
CA CYS A 179 -11.26 -1.08 5.88
C CYS A 179 -11.12 0.44 5.71
N ALA A 180 -11.99 1.04 4.91
CA ALA A 180 -12.16 2.49 4.90
C ALA A 180 -13.64 2.91 4.86
N PRO A 181 -14.00 4.02 5.51
CA PRO A 181 -15.27 4.70 5.28
C PRO A 181 -15.42 5.13 3.81
N ARG A 182 -16.65 5.07 3.29
CA ARG A 182 -16.96 5.50 1.91
C ARG A 182 -16.61 6.96 1.62
N THR A 183 -16.58 7.82 2.64
CA THR A 183 -16.32 9.26 2.51
C THR A 183 -14.84 9.57 2.28
N ASP A 184 -13.93 8.73 2.79
CA ASP A 184 -12.50 9.08 2.90
C ASP A 184 -11.56 8.18 2.10
N HIS A 185 -12.08 7.18 1.38
CA HIS A 185 -11.28 6.18 0.66
C HIS A 185 -10.22 6.78 -0.29
N ARG A 186 -10.50 7.93 -0.91
CA ARG A 186 -9.54 8.57 -1.85
C ARG A 186 -8.24 8.98 -1.17
N HIS A 187 -8.28 9.34 0.11
CA HIS A 187 -7.08 9.74 0.86
C HIS A 187 -6.20 8.53 1.21
N TYR A 188 -6.79 7.33 1.29
CA TYR A 188 -6.10 6.11 1.71
C TYR A 188 -5.88 5.10 0.57
N GLU A 189 -6.26 5.43 -0.67
CA GLU A 189 -6.10 4.55 -1.84
C GLU A 189 -4.63 4.11 -1.99
N GLY A 190 -3.68 5.04 -1.87
CA GLY A 190 -2.25 4.75 -1.96
C GLY A 190 -1.76 3.80 -0.86
N LEU A 191 -2.25 3.98 0.37
CA LEU A 191 -1.94 3.13 1.51
C LEU A 191 -2.46 1.70 1.30
N PHE A 192 -3.71 1.54 0.87
CA PHE A 192 -4.26 0.21 0.61
C PHE A 192 -3.61 -0.47 -0.59
N ARG A 193 -3.37 0.28 -1.66
CA ARG A 193 -2.64 -0.22 -2.83
C ARG A 193 -1.26 -0.71 -2.44
N GLY A 194 -0.49 0.09 -1.69
CA GLY A 194 0.83 -0.28 -1.21
C GLY A 194 0.81 -1.50 -0.27
N THR A 195 -0.21 -1.59 0.58
CA THR A 195 -0.43 -2.77 1.43
C THR A 195 -0.66 -4.03 0.61
N LEU A 196 -1.57 -3.97 -0.37
CA LEU A 196 -1.87 -5.10 -1.26
C LEU A 196 -0.63 -5.54 -2.05
N ARG A 197 0.13 -4.58 -2.59
CA ARG A 197 1.40 -4.85 -3.28
C ARG A 197 2.41 -5.53 -2.40
N THR A 198 2.60 -5.02 -1.19
CA THR A 198 3.57 -5.60 -0.25
C THR A 198 3.26 -7.07 0.08
N VAL A 199 1.97 -7.42 0.19
CA VAL A 199 1.56 -8.82 0.35
C VAL A 199 1.80 -9.64 -0.91
N LEU A 200 1.44 -9.12 -2.09
CA LEU A 200 1.63 -9.80 -3.37
C LEU A 200 3.10 -10.03 -3.71
N ASP A 201 3.97 -9.04 -3.46
CA ASP A 201 5.41 -9.13 -3.69
C ASP A 201 6.04 -10.16 -2.75
N GLU A 202 5.63 -10.19 -1.47
CA GLU A 202 6.07 -11.23 -0.56
C GLU A 202 5.57 -12.61 -1.01
N GLN A 203 4.32 -12.72 -1.45
CA GLN A 203 3.75 -13.96 -1.97
C GLN A 203 4.53 -14.46 -3.19
N GLU A 204 4.88 -13.58 -4.13
CA GLU A 204 5.72 -13.90 -5.28
C GLU A 204 7.09 -14.41 -4.84
N ARG A 205 7.75 -13.69 -3.92
CA ARG A 205 9.02 -14.12 -3.33
C ARG A 205 8.91 -15.48 -2.64
N ARG A 206 7.79 -15.78 -1.97
CA ARG A 206 7.51 -17.10 -1.38
C ARG A 206 7.33 -18.16 -2.47
N ALA A 207 6.67 -17.82 -3.56
CA ALA A 207 6.39 -18.72 -4.67
C ALA A 207 7.68 -19.14 -5.39
N THR A 208 8.56 -18.17 -5.69
CA THR A 208 9.89 -18.45 -6.27
C THR A 208 10.71 -19.38 -5.37
N ALA A 209 10.57 -19.26 -4.06
CA ALA A 209 11.24 -20.11 -3.08
C ALA A 209 10.48 -21.43 -2.78
N GLY A 210 9.38 -21.73 -3.48
CA GLY A 210 8.60 -22.96 -3.30
C GLY A 210 7.84 -23.06 -1.96
N ARG A 211 7.61 -21.93 -1.29
CA ARG A 211 7.00 -21.84 0.06
C ARG A 211 5.75 -20.96 0.12
N ALA A 212 5.15 -20.63 -1.03
CA ALA A 212 3.95 -19.79 -1.08
C ALA A 212 2.72 -20.51 -0.49
N PRO A 213 2.09 -19.96 0.56
CA PRO A 213 0.84 -20.51 1.08
C PRO A 213 -0.30 -20.28 0.07
N ARG A 214 -1.43 -20.98 0.27
CA ARG A 214 -2.66 -20.73 -0.49
C ARG A 214 -3.31 -19.44 0.02
N LEU A 215 -3.11 -18.34 -0.69
CA LEU A 215 -3.67 -17.03 -0.32
C LEU A 215 -5.04 -16.83 -0.94
N LEU A 216 -6.03 -16.39 -0.15
CA LEU A 216 -7.28 -15.85 -0.66
C LEU A 216 -7.20 -14.32 -0.64
N LEU A 217 -7.27 -13.70 -1.82
CA LEU A 217 -7.33 -12.25 -1.97
C LEU A 217 -8.75 -11.86 -2.40
N VAL A 218 -9.48 -11.19 -1.51
CA VAL A 218 -10.84 -10.68 -1.76
C VAL A 218 -10.77 -9.17 -1.92
N LEU A 219 -11.05 -8.69 -3.12
CA LEU A 219 -11.16 -7.27 -3.42
C LEU A 219 -12.65 -6.89 -3.46
N ASP A 220 -13.23 -6.57 -2.31
CA ASP A 220 -14.58 -6.00 -2.26
C ASP A 220 -14.56 -4.55 -2.73
N GLU A 221 -15.59 -4.16 -3.49
CA GLU A 221 -15.63 -2.91 -4.27
C GLU A 221 -14.28 -2.53 -4.91
N ALA A 222 -13.68 -3.46 -5.68
CA ALA A 222 -12.32 -3.32 -6.20
C ALA A 222 -12.07 -2.04 -7.03
N ALA A 223 -13.14 -1.46 -7.60
CA ALA A 223 -13.07 -0.22 -8.37
C ALA A 223 -12.97 1.05 -7.48
N SER A 224 -13.38 1.00 -6.22
CA SER A 224 -13.48 2.16 -5.32
C SER A 224 -12.42 2.19 -4.21
N ILE A 225 -12.12 1.05 -3.56
CA ILE A 225 -11.28 1.05 -2.34
C ILE A 225 -9.79 1.12 -2.66
N ALA A 226 -9.29 0.18 -3.46
CA ALA A 226 -7.88 0.01 -3.74
C ALA A 226 -7.72 -0.48 -5.18
N PRO A 227 -7.96 0.39 -6.17
CA PRO A 227 -7.90 0.01 -7.55
C PRO A 227 -6.46 -0.31 -7.95
N LEU A 228 -6.23 -1.55 -8.34
CA LEU A 228 -4.96 -2.00 -8.92
C LEU A 228 -5.02 -1.70 -10.44
N GLU A 229 -4.18 -0.81 -10.94
CA GLU A 229 -4.24 -0.32 -12.33
C GLU A 229 -3.92 -1.40 -13.38
N ASP A 230 -3.17 -2.41 -12.97
CA ASP A 230 -2.77 -3.60 -13.71
C ASP A 230 -3.58 -4.84 -13.26
N LEU A 231 -4.80 -4.65 -12.74
CA LEU A 231 -5.65 -5.76 -12.30
C LEU A 231 -5.84 -6.83 -13.38
N ASP A 232 -5.79 -6.45 -14.66
CA ASP A 232 -5.78 -7.37 -15.79
C ASP A 232 -4.60 -8.33 -15.74
N GLN A 233 -3.40 -7.80 -15.52
CA GLN A 233 -2.17 -8.59 -15.42
C GLN A 233 -2.16 -9.43 -14.14
N ILE A 234 -2.53 -8.84 -13.00
CA ILE A 234 -2.65 -9.54 -11.72
C ILE A 234 -3.60 -10.73 -11.87
N ALA A 235 -4.82 -10.52 -12.39
CA ALA A 235 -5.78 -11.60 -12.55
C ALA A 235 -5.28 -12.73 -13.47
N ALA A 236 -4.40 -12.43 -14.44
CA ALA A 236 -3.79 -13.45 -15.31
C ALA A 236 -2.70 -14.28 -14.61
N THR A 237 -1.95 -13.69 -13.68
CA THR A 237 -0.71 -14.30 -13.16
C THR A 237 -0.85 -14.87 -11.75
N VAL A 238 -1.71 -14.31 -10.90
CA VAL A 238 -1.78 -14.65 -9.47
C VAL A 238 -2.16 -16.11 -9.19
N SER A 239 -2.83 -16.78 -10.12
CA SER A 239 -3.10 -18.22 -10.02
C SER A 239 -1.82 -19.06 -9.95
N GLY A 240 -0.78 -18.67 -10.69
CA GLY A 240 0.55 -19.29 -10.63
C GLY A 240 1.31 -19.00 -9.33
N LEU A 241 0.87 -18.00 -8.57
CA LEU A 241 1.43 -17.62 -7.26
C LEU A 241 0.67 -18.25 -6.09
N ASN A 242 -0.18 -19.27 -6.35
CA ASN A 242 -1.02 -19.91 -5.34
C ASN A 242 -2.03 -18.96 -4.67
N VAL A 243 -2.48 -17.95 -5.41
CA VAL A 243 -3.49 -16.97 -4.96
C VAL A 243 -4.83 -17.26 -5.62
N THR A 244 -5.88 -17.34 -4.81
CA THR A 244 -7.27 -17.28 -5.27
C THR A 244 -7.76 -15.85 -5.19
N LEU A 245 -7.97 -15.23 -6.35
CA LEU A 245 -8.47 -13.88 -6.47
C LEU A 245 -10.00 -13.88 -6.57
N VAL A 246 -10.66 -13.09 -5.73
CA VAL A 246 -12.09 -12.81 -5.80
C VAL A 246 -12.25 -11.30 -5.89
N THR A 247 -12.73 -10.80 -7.03
CA THR A 247 -13.06 -9.39 -7.20
C THR A 247 -14.57 -9.19 -7.18
N VAL A 248 -15.03 -8.15 -6.48
CA VAL A 248 -16.44 -7.75 -6.44
C VAL A 248 -16.56 -6.37 -7.07
N PHE A 249 -17.44 -6.27 -8.08
CA PHE A 249 -17.80 -5.04 -8.75
C PHE A 249 -19.30 -4.79 -8.57
N GLN A 250 -19.72 -3.54 -8.40
CA GLN A 250 -21.15 -3.23 -8.30
C GLN A 250 -21.83 -3.37 -9.67
N ASP A 251 -21.17 -2.85 -10.72
CA ASP A 251 -21.64 -2.97 -12.09
C ASP A 251 -20.47 -2.96 -13.09
N PHE A 252 -20.75 -3.31 -14.34
CA PHE A 252 -19.73 -3.31 -15.40
C PHE A 252 -19.31 -1.91 -15.86
N ALA A 253 -20.16 -0.88 -15.66
CA ALA A 253 -19.82 0.49 -16.01
C ALA A 253 -18.68 1.02 -15.12
N GLN A 254 -18.62 0.65 -13.84
CA GLN A 254 -17.50 0.94 -12.95
C GLN A 254 -16.20 0.31 -13.45
N VAL A 255 -16.24 -0.94 -13.91
CA VAL A 255 -15.07 -1.63 -14.46
C VAL A 255 -14.55 -0.89 -15.69
N ARG A 256 -15.44 -0.52 -16.63
CA ARG A 256 -15.06 0.28 -17.80
C ARG A 256 -14.54 1.66 -17.43
N ALA A 257 -15.16 2.33 -16.47
CA ALA A 257 -14.73 3.66 -16.04
C ALA A 257 -13.33 3.63 -15.41
N ARG A 258 -12.97 2.55 -14.71
CA ARG A 258 -11.68 2.44 -14.02
C ARG A 258 -10.55 1.85 -14.87
N TRP A 259 -10.83 0.84 -15.68
CA TRP A 259 -9.82 0.12 -16.48
C TRP A 259 -9.93 0.34 -18.00
N ALA A 260 -10.87 1.16 -18.46
CA ALA A 260 -11.02 1.55 -19.86
C ALA A 260 -10.96 0.36 -20.84
N ASP A 261 -9.99 0.36 -21.75
CA ASP A 261 -9.72 -0.67 -22.74
C ASP A 261 -9.38 -2.05 -22.14
N LYS A 262 -8.85 -2.08 -20.91
CA LYS A 262 -8.52 -3.33 -20.19
C LYS A 262 -9.71 -3.97 -19.49
N ALA A 263 -10.86 -3.30 -19.40
CA ALA A 263 -12.01 -3.77 -18.62
C ALA A 263 -12.49 -5.18 -19.04
N ALA A 264 -12.52 -5.46 -20.34
CA ALA A 264 -12.88 -6.79 -20.84
C ALA A 264 -11.84 -7.85 -20.42
N THR A 265 -10.56 -7.52 -20.48
CA THR A 265 -9.45 -8.40 -20.06
C THR A 265 -9.54 -8.71 -18.56
N VAL A 266 -9.79 -7.71 -17.71
CA VAL A 266 -10.01 -7.90 -16.27
C VAL A 266 -11.09 -8.96 -16.03
N VAL A 267 -12.25 -8.82 -16.68
CA VAL A 267 -13.36 -9.77 -16.54
C VAL A 267 -13.01 -11.14 -17.13
N ASN A 268 -12.31 -11.17 -18.27
CA ASN A 268 -11.95 -12.41 -18.96
C ASN A 268 -10.96 -13.27 -18.16
N ASN A 269 -10.04 -12.64 -17.44
CA ASN A 269 -9.05 -13.32 -16.62
C ASN A 269 -9.65 -13.93 -15.33
N HIS A 270 -10.89 -13.57 -14.97
CA HIS A 270 -11.63 -14.28 -13.94
C HIS A 270 -12.34 -15.50 -14.55
N THR A 271 -11.85 -16.70 -14.23
CA THR A 271 -12.39 -17.96 -14.76
C THR A 271 -13.85 -18.21 -14.38
N THR A 272 -14.24 -17.78 -13.18
CA THR A 272 -15.61 -17.90 -12.67
C THR A 272 -16.22 -16.52 -12.49
N ARG A 273 -17.46 -16.35 -12.96
CA ARG A 273 -18.23 -15.11 -12.86
C ARG A 273 -19.59 -15.42 -12.27
N ILE A 274 -20.00 -14.65 -11.27
CA ILE A 274 -21.31 -14.75 -10.64
C ILE A 274 -21.97 -13.39 -10.81
N VAL A 275 -23.15 -13.36 -11.43
CA VAL A 275 -23.92 -12.13 -11.64
C VAL A 275 -25.13 -12.18 -10.73
N PHE A 276 -25.23 -11.19 -9.84
CA PHE A 276 -26.41 -10.98 -9.01
C PHE A 276 -27.29 -9.94 -9.69
N GLY A 277 -28.57 -10.26 -9.93
CA GLY A 277 -29.53 -9.28 -10.42
C GLY A 277 -30.00 -8.37 -9.29
N HIS A 278 -30.30 -7.12 -9.60
CA HIS A 278 -31.12 -6.30 -8.71
C HIS A 278 -32.56 -6.82 -8.78
N VAL A 279 -33.15 -7.09 -7.61
CA VAL A 279 -34.59 -7.33 -7.46
C VAL A 279 -35.29 -5.99 -7.31
#